data_AF-A0A7X1NA95-F1
#
_entry.id   AF-A0A7X1NA95-F1
#
_cell.length_a   1.000
_cell.length_b   1.000
_cell.length_c   1.000
_cell.angle_alpha   90.00
_cell.angle_beta   90.00
_cell.angle_gamma   90.00
#
_symmetry.space_group_name_H-M   'P 1'
#
loop_
_entity.id
_entity.type
_entity.pdbx_description
1 polymer ?
#
loop_
_entity_poly.entity_id
_entity_poly.type
_entity_poly.pdbx_seq_one_letter_code
_entity_poly.pdbx_strand_id
1 'polypeptide(L)'
;MKPKAFIEQAERESKLIDALLLARYMLVIHDGKLCSAEGETWELDFSPELKRIDEALQMAGIDTTQPLHCPIRWRDEDEDSDK
;
A
#
# COMPACT_ATOMS: atom_id res chain seq x y z
N MET A 1 -18.89 7.86 25.74
CA MET A 1 -17.56 8.10 25.13
C MET A 1 -17.51 9.56 24.66
N LYS A 2 -16.42 10.31 24.88
CA LYS A 2 -16.37 11.74 24.53
C LYS A 2 -16.21 11.90 23.00
N PRO A 3 -16.97 12.78 22.32
CA PRO A 3 -16.95 12.92 20.85
C PRO A 3 -15.56 13.09 20.23
N LYS A 4 -14.67 13.85 20.88
CA LYS A 4 -13.29 14.06 20.42
C LYS A 4 -12.47 12.77 20.36
N ALA A 5 -12.61 11.90 21.36
CA ALA A 5 -11.86 10.64 21.42
C ALA A 5 -12.29 9.66 20.31
N PHE A 6 -13.55 9.74 19.87
CA PHE A 6 -14.05 8.96 18.74
C PHE A 6 -13.46 9.44 17.42
N ILE A 7 -13.42 10.77 17.21
CA ILE A 7 -12.83 11.38 16.00
C ILE A 7 -11.34 11.03 15.89
N GLU A 8 -10.58 11.21 16.98
CA GLU A 8 -9.14 10.88 17.00
C GLU A 8 -8.88 9.38 16.74
N GLN A 9 -9.77 8.51 17.21
CA GLN A 9 -9.65 7.07 16.95
C GLN A 9 -9.90 6.77 15.47
N ALA A 10 -10.96 7.31 14.89
CA ALA A 10 -11.26 7.14 13.47
C ALA A 10 -10.14 7.69 12.57
N GLU A 11 -9.54 8.83 12.92
CA GLU A 11 -8.41 9.39 12.18
C GLU A 11 -7.16 8.50 12.24
N ARG A 12 -6.88 7.89 13.40
CA ARG A 12 -5.78 6.93 13.53
C ARG A 12 -6.03 5.68 12.69
N GLU A 13 -7.24 5.14 12.76
CA GLU A 13 -7.64 3.96 11.99
C GLU A 13 -7.54 4.23 10.48
N SER A 14 -8.04 5.38 10.00
CA SER A 14 -7.91 5.79 8.60
C SER A 14 -6.45 5.81 8.14
N LYS A 15 -5.56 6.45 8.91
CA LYS A 15 -4.13 6.52 8.55
C LYS A 15 -3.46 5.15 8.51
N LEU A 16 -3.85 4.23 9.40
CA LEU A 16 -3.34 2.86 9.40
C LEU A 16 -3.81 2.11 8.15
N ILE A 17 -5.09 2.25 7.78
CA ILE A 17 -5.64 1.65 6.55
C ILE A 17 -4.92 2.20 5.31
N ASP A 18 -4.73 3.52 5.22
CA ASP A 18 -4.02 4.15 4.10
C ASP A 18 -2.58 3.62 3.96
N ALA A 19 -1.87 3.47 5.08
CA ALA A 19 -0.52 2.92 5.09
C ALA A 19 -0.49 1.45 4.64
N LEU A 20 -1.45 0.64 5.09
CA LEU A 20 -1.56 -0.76 4.68
C LEU A 20 -1.92 -0.91 3.20
N LEU A 21 -2.80 -0.06 2.67
CA LEU A 21 -3.14 -0.05 1.25
C LEU A 21 -1.93 0.34 0.38
N LEU A 22 -1.14 1.33 0.81
CA LEU A 22 0.11 1.69 0.12
C LEU A 22 1.13 0.54 0.15
N ALA A 23 1.32 -0.09 1.32
CA ALA A 23 2.22 -1.23 1.45
C ALA A 23 1.79 -2.39 0.55
N ARG A 24 0.49 -2.73 0.57
CA ARG A 24 -0.09 -3.76 -0.28
C ARG A 24 0.19 -3.47 -1.75
N TYR A 25 -0.11 -2.26 -2.21
CA TYR A 25 0.13 -1.85 -3.60
C TYR A 25 1.59 -2.08 -4.00
N MET A 26 2.53 -1.57 -3.19
CA MET A 26 3.96 -1.67 -3.48
C MET A 26 4.45 -3.11 -3.53
N LEU A 27 3.96 -3.98 -2.64
CA LEU A 27 4.34 -5.39 -2.64
C LEU A 27 3.74 -6.11 -3.85
N VAL A 28 2.46 -5.90 -4.18
CA VAL A 28 1.81 -6.52 -5.35
C VAL A 28 2.56 -6.17 -6.64
N ILE A 29 3.01 -4.91 -6.82
CA ILE A 29 3.71 -4.52 -8.05
C ILE A 29 5.18 -5.01 -8.10
N HIS A 30 5.73 -5.56 -7.01
CA HIS A 30 7.10 -6.09 -6.97
C HIS A 30 7.16 -7.61 -6.84
N ASP A 31 6.09 -8.23 -6.36
CA ASP A 31 5.94 -9.68 -6.29
C ASP A 31 6.12 -10.31 -7.67
N GLY A 32 6.85 -11.42 -7.71
CA GLY A 32 7.21 -12.13 -8.95
C GLY A 32 8.28 -11.46 -9.80
N LYS A 33 8.82 -10.30 -9.40
CA LYS A 33 9.95 -9.68 -10.12
C LYS A 33 11.26 -10.37 -9.77
N LEU A 34 12.14 -10.47 -10.76
CA LEU A 34 13.51 -10.93 -10.54
C LEU A 34 14.35 -9.84 -9.87
N CYS A 35 15.02 -10.20 -8.79
CA CYS A 35 16.03 -9.41 -8.10
C CYS A 35 17.39 -10.07 -8.33
N SER A 36 18.44 -9.25 -8.53
CA SER A 36 19.81 -9.74 -8.66
C SER A 36 20.73 -9.00 -7.70
N ALA A 37 21.39 -9.74 -6.82
CA ALA A 37 22.45 -9.21 -5.94
C ALA A 37 23.49 -10.30 -5.65
N GLU A 38 24.72 -9.89 -5.39
CA GLU A 38 25.83 -10.79 -5.00
C GLU A 38 26.08 -11.97 -5.98
N GLY A 39 25.75 -11.79 -7.26
CA GLY A 39 25.91 -12.81 -8.29
C GLY A 39 24.77 -13.83 -8.36
N GLU A 40 23.76 -13.68 -7.52
CA GLU A 40 22.56 -14.51 -7.53
C GLU A 40 21.39 -13.75 -8.16
N THR A 41 20.41 -14.50 -8.65
CA THR A 41 19.14 -13.96 -9.14
C THR A 41 18.01 -14.84 -8.65
N TRP A 42 17.01 -14.21 -8.04
CA TRP A 42 15.86 -14.89 -7.48
C TRP A 42 14.58 -14.08 -7.72
N GLU A 43 13.46 -14.75 -7.68
CA GLU A 43 12.14 -14.13 -7.73
C GLU A 43 11.78 -13.58 -6.35
N LEU A 44 11.29 -12.34 -6.29
CA LEU A 44 10.73 -11.77 -5.07
C LEU A 44 9.40 -12.45 -4.78
N ASP A 45 9.30 -13.16 -3.66
CA ASP A 45 8.06 -13.74 -3.15
C ASP A 45 7.62 -12.96 -1.90
N PHE A 46 6.62 -12.12 -2.06
CA PHE A 46 5.96 -11.37 -1.00
C PHE A 46 4.61 -11.98 -0.63
N SER A 47 4.29 -13.19 -1.09
CA SER A 47 3.03 -13.87 -0.76
C SER A 47 2.76 -13.93 0.76
N PRO A 48 3.75 -14.17 1.64
CA PRO A 48 3.53 -14.17 3.09
C PRO A 48 3.14 -12.79 3.65
N GLU A 49 3.80 -11.73 3.19
CA GLU A 49 3.54 -10.34 3.59
C GLU A 49 2.18 -9.87 3.07
N LEU A 50 1.90 -10.14 1.79
CA LEU A 50 0.62 -9.84 1.16
C LEU A 50 -0.54 -10.51 1.90
N LYS A 51 -0.40 -11.79 2.26
CA LYS A 51 -1.42 -12.49 3.05
C LYS A 51 -1.70 -11.80 4.39
N ARG A 52 -0.67 -11.39 5.13
CA ARG A 52 -0.85 -10.70 6.42
C ARG A 52 -1.54 -9.35 6.27
N ILE A 53 -1.18 -8.59 5.23
CA ILE A 53 -1.81 -7.30 4.96
C ILE A 53 -3.27 -7.50 4.55
N ASP A 54 -3.55 -8.51 3.73
CA ASP A 54 -4.91 -8.84 3.29
C ASP A 54 -5.82 -9.22 4.47
N GLU A 55 -5.32 -10.07 5.37
CA GLU A 55 -6.03 -10.41 6.61
C GLU A 55 -6.32 -9.17 7.47
N ALA A 56 -5.36 -8.25 7.60
CA ALA A 56 -5.54 -7.01 8.37
C ALA A 56 -6.58 -6.07 7.74
N LEU A 57 -6.53 -5.89 6.42
CA LEU A 57 -7.49 -5.07 5.67
C LEU A 57 -8.90 -5.67 5.71
N GLN A 58 -9.03 -6.99 5.59
CA GLN A 58 -10.30 -7.69 5.71
C GLN A 58 -10.90 -7.56 7.11
N MET A 59 -10.09 -7.62 8.18
CA MET A 59 -10.54 -7.34 9.55
C MET A 59 -11.05 -5.90 9.71
N ALA A 60 -10.53 -4.95 8.93
CA ALA A 60 -11.01 -3.57 8.87
C ALA A 60 -12.21 -3.37 7.92
N GLY A 61 -12.74 -4.44 7.32
CA GLY A 61 -13.89 -4.40 6.40
C GLY A 61 -13.56 -3.96 4.97
N ILE A 62 -12.27 -3.93 4.60
CA ILE A 62 -11.81 -3.58 3.25
C ILE A 62 -11.73 -4.84 2.39
N ASP A 63 -12.39 -4.82 1.23
CA ASP A 63 -12.33 -5.89 0.23
C ASP A 63 -11.02 -5.81 -0.58
N THR A 64 -10.14 -6.79 -0.39
CA THR A 64 -8.83 -6.84 -1.04
C THR A 64 -8.84 -7.55 -2.40
N THR A 65 -10.00 -8.06 -2.84
CA THR A 65 -10.15 -8.69 -4.17
C THR A 65 -10.32 -7.66 -5.28
N GLN A 66 -10.61 -6.41 -4.93
CA GLN A 66 -10.72 -5.33 -5.89
C GLN A 66 -9.35 -4.84 -6.34
N PRO A 67 -9.23 -4.38 -7.60
CA PRO A 67 -8.01 -3.77 -8.09
C PRO A 67 -7.58 -2.59 -7.21
N LEU A 68 -6.30 -2.55 -6.84
CA LEU A 68 -5.74 -1.41 -6.13
C LEU A 68 -5.53 -0.25 -7.12
N HIS A 69 -6.04 0.93 -6.78
CA HIS A 69 -5.67 2.14 -7.48
C HIS A 69 -4.26 2.56 -7.05
N CYS A 70 -3.43 2.96 -8.02
CA CYS A 70 -2.10 3.51 -7.76
C CYS A 70 -2.24 4.73 -6.81
N PRO A 71 -1.72 4.65 -5.57
CA PRO A 71 -1.80 5.76 -4.62
C PRO A 71 -0.82 6.89 -4.99
N ILE A 72 0.15 6.61 -5.86
CA ILE A 72 1.09 7.60 -6.37
C ILE A 72 0.35 8.44 -7.40
N ARG A 73 -0.05 9.65 -7.02
CA ARG A 73 -0.22 10.73 -7.98
C ARG A 73 1.18 11.10 -8.44
N TRP A 74 1.56 10.69 -9.64
CA TRP A 74 2.69 11.33 -10.30
C TRP A 74 2.36 12.82 -10.27
N ARG A 75 3.21 13.60 -9.60
CA ARG A 75 3.13 15.05 -9.69
C ARG A 75 3.31 15.31 -11.18
N ASP A 76 2.25 15.72 -11.86
CA ASP A 76 2.36 16.11 -13.25
C ASP A 76 3.58 17.05 -13.34
N GLU A 77 4.59 16.67 -14.11
CA GLU A 77 5.73 17.52 -14.44
C GLU A 77 5.24 18.63 -15.38
N ASP A 78 4.24 19.37 -14.94
CA ASP A 78 3.63 20.51 -15.61
C ASP A 78 4.05 21.77 -14.85
N GLU A 79 5.34 22.08 -14.83
CA GLU A 79 5.84 23.43 -14.56
C GLU A 79 7.29 23.52 -15.07
N ASP A 80 7.51 24.43 -16.03
CA ASP A 80 8.77 24.82 -16.68
C ASP A 80 9.20 24.05 -17.94
N SER A 81 8.32 24.03 -18.94
CA SER A 81 8.75 24.21 -20.34
C SER A 81 8.21 25.53 -20.91
N ASP A 82 8.47 26.63 -20.20
CA ASP A 82 8.25 27.98 -20.72
C ASP A 82 9.59 28.69 -20.97
N LYS A 83 9.94 28.76 -22.27
CA LYS A 83 10.90 29.65 -22.98
C LYS A 83 12.37 29.25 -23.11
#